data_AF-A0A950ARF9-F1
#
_entry.id   AF-A0A950ARF9-F1
#
_cell.length_a   1.000
_cell.length_b   1.000
_cell.length_c   1.000
_cell.angle_alpha   90.00
_cell.angle_beta   90.00
_cell.angle_gamma   90.00
#
_symmetry.space_group_name_H-M   'P 1'
#
loop_
_entity.id
_entity.type
_entity.pdbx_description
1 polymer ?
#
loop_
_entity_poly.entity_id
_entity_poly.type
_entity_poly.pdbx_seq_one_letter_code
_entity_poly.pdbx_strand_id
1 'polypeptide(L)' 'MIVDVIQVGAHVGKGDKVFAEVERGRIRSGILLEPIPAVFQELQANYAGVDGDFHLLNAALHP' A
#
# COMPACT_ATOMS: atom_id res chain seq x y z
N MET A 1 8.01 -15.94 7.87
CA MET A 1 7.25 -16.26 6.65
C MET A 1 7.08 -14.96 5.90
N ILE A 2 7.48 -14.90 4.63
CA ILE A 2 7.23 -13.75 3.77
C ILE A 2 5.91 -14.05 3.06
N VAL A 3 4.99 -13.10 3.09
CA VAL A 3 3.68 -13.22 2.44
C VAL A 3 3.45 -12.05 1.50
N ASP A 4 2.79 -12.33 0.39
CA ASP A 4 2.27 -11.33 -0.52
C ASP A 4 0.90 -10.85 -0.02
N VAL A 5 0.60 -9.56 -0.21
CA VAL A 5 -0.68 -8.97 0.23
C VAL A 5 -1.43 -8.32 -0.92
N ILE A 6 -2.76 -8.44 -0.89
CA ILE A 6 -3.65 -7.54 -1.61
C ILE A 6 -4.50 -6.84 -0.56
N GLN A 7 -4.43 -5.51 -0.51
CA GLN A 7 -5.23 -4.69 0.40
C GLN A 7 -6.14 -3.77 -0.40
N VAL A 8 -7.45 -3.85 -0.11
CA VAL A 8 -8.48 -2.98 -0.69
C VAL A 8 -8.88 -1.97 0.38
N GLY A 9 -8.90 -0.68 0.03
CA GLY A 9 -9.03 0.39 1.01
C GLY A 9 -7.73 0.55 1.78
N ALA A 10 -6.62 0.76 1.07
CA ALA A 10 -5.32 0.98 1.67
C ALA A 10 -5.22 2.31 2.44
N HIS A 11 -6.18 3.23 2.25
CA HIS A 11 -6.16 4.57 2.84
C HIS A 11 -4.79 5.22 2.62
N VAL A 12 -4.20 5.81 3.66
CA VAL A 12 -2.86 6.42 3.61
C VAL A 12 -1.74 5.42 3.93
N GLY A 13 -2.05 4.15 4.20
CA GLY A 13 -1.10 3.13 4.67
C GLY A 13 -0.65 3.32 6.13
N LYS A 14 -0.21 4.53 6.50
CA LYS A 14 0.26 4.81 7.86
C LYS A 14 -0.82 4.56 8.91
N GLY A 15 -0.44 3.80 9.94
CA GLY A 15 -1.33 3.42 11.04
C GLY A 15 -2.16 2.17 10.76
N ASP A 16 -2.11 1.62 9.54
CA ASP A 16 -2.71 0.32 9.25
C ASP A 16 -1.76 -0.86 9.58
N LYS A 17 -2.34 -2.05 9.68
CA LYS A 17 -1.60 -3.27 10.03
C LYS A 17 -0.64 -3.71 8.93
N VAL A 18 -0.98 -3.48 7.66
CA VAL A 18 -0.15 -3.92 6.53
C VAL A 18 1.12 -3.11 6.50
N PHE A 19 1.04 -1.78 6.57
CA PHE A 19 2.19 -0.88 6.65
C PHE A 19 3.12 -1.25 7.80
N ALA A 20 2.58 -1.54 8.99
CA ALA A 20 3.37 -1.97 10.13
C ALA A 20 4.10 -3.31 9.90
N GLU A 21 3.51 -4.26 9.16
CA GLU A 21 4.18 -5.52 8.80
C GLU A 21 5.20 -5.36 7.66
N VAL A 22 4.99 -4.36 6.78
CA VAL A 22 5.97 -3.95 5.76
C VAL A 22 7.20 -3.33 6.43
N GLU A 23 7.03 -2.41 7.38
CA GLU A 23 8.14 -1.83 8.15
C GLU A 23 8.93 -2.89 8.95
N ARG A 24 8.24 -3.95 9.40
CA ARG A 24 8.88 -5.10 10.07
C ARG A 24 9.55 -6.09 9.11
N GLY A 25 9.47 -5.84 7.80
CA GLY A 25 10.06 -6.68 6.75
C GLY A 25 9.39 -8.05 6.59
N ARG A 26 8.15 -8.20 7.08
CA ARG A 26 7.37 -9.45 7.03
C ARG A 26 6.49 -9.55 5.78
N ILE A 27 6.12 -8.40 5.22
CA ILE A 27 5.54 -8.25 3.89
C ILE A 27 6.56 -7.52 3.04
N ARG A 28 6.90 -8.05 1.87
CA ARG A 28 7.86 -7.43 0.94
C ARG A 28 7.29 -7.15 -0.44
N SER A 29 6.05 -7.54 -0.67
CA SER A 29 5.40 -7.44 -1.97
C SER A 29 3.90 -7.40 -1.81
N GLY A 30 3.22 -6.69 -2.71
CA GLY A 30 1.77 -6.64 -2.70
C GLY A 30 1.14 -5.59 -3.61
N ILE A 31 -0.19 -5.65 -3.67
CA ILE A 31 -1.03 -4.69 -4.39
C ILE A 31 -1.88 -3.94 -3.38
N LEU A 32 -1.76 -2.61 -3.36
CA LEU A 32 -2.51 -1.74 -2.45
C LEU A 32 -3.44 -0.86 -3.27
N LEU A 33 -4.74 -0.98 -3.01
CA LEU A 33 -5.77 -0.29 -3.77
C LEU A 33 -6.46 0.75 -2.89
N GLU A 34 -6.44 2.01 -3.34
CA GLU A 34 -7.15 3.12 -2.70
C GLU A 34 -7.94 3.91 -3.75
N PRO A 35 -9.29 3.89 -3.71
CA PRO A 35 -10.10 4.55 -4.72
C PRO A 35 -10.18 6.07 -4.58
N ILE A 36 -9.91 6.66 -3.40
CA ILE A 36 -10.04 8.11 -3.19
C ILE A 36 -8.76 8.81 -3.66
N PRO A 37 -8.78 9.66 -4.71
CA PRO A 37 -7.56 10.22 -5.31
C PRO A 37 -6.66 11.01 -4.35
N ALA A 38 -7.23 11.83 -3.47
CA ALA A 38 -6.46 12.59 -2.49
C ALA A 38 -5.74 11.67 -1.49
N VAL A 39 -6.42 10.62 -1.03
CA VAL A 39 -5.88 9.64 -0.09
C VAL A 39 -4.82 8.77 -0.78
N PHE A 40 -5.03 8.42 -2.04
CA PHE A 40 -4.06 7.67 -2.84
C PHE A 40 -2.73 8.43 -3.02
N GLN A 41 -2.76 9.75 -3.20
CA GLN A 41 -1.53 10.55 -3.27
C GLN A 41 -0.73 10.48 -1.96
N GLU A 42 -1.42 10.52 -0.80
CA GLU A 42 -0.79 10.33 0.50
C GLU A 42 -0.25 8.92 0.69
N LEU A 43 -0.97 7.90 0.23
CA LEU A 43 -0.49 6.50 0.19
C LEU A 43 0.82 6.39 -0.59
N GLN A 44 0.88 6.98 -1.78
CA GLN A 44 2.09 7.00 -2.62
C GLN A 44 3.25 7.68 -1.89
N ALA A 45 3.02 8.80 -1.23
CA ALA A 45 4.05 9.50 -0.46
C ALA A 45 4.52 8.68 0.75
N ASN A 46 3.62 7.96 1.43
CA ASN A 46 3.97 7.15 2.60
C ASN A 46 4.71 5.86 2.23
N TYR A 47 4.43 5.29 1.06
CA TYR A 47 5.17 4.14 0.52
C TYR A 47 6.42 4.54 -0.28
N ALA A 48 6.67 5.84 -0.48
CA ALA A 48 7.87 6.32 -1.15
C ALA A 48 9.12 5.96 -0.32
N GLY A 49 10.03 5.20 -0.92
CA GLY A 49 11.26 4.74 -0.25
C GLY A 49 11.07 3.54 0.68
N VAL A 50 9.91 2.90 0.67
CA VAL A 50 9.72 1.60 1.32
C VAL A 50 10.38 0.52 0.47
N ASP A 51 11.26 -0.28 1.08
CA ASP A 51 11.88 -1.43 0.43
C ASP A 51 10.85 -2.55 0.19
N GLY A 52 10.63 -2.90 -1.08
CA GLY A 52 9.73 -3.97 -1.49
C GLY A 52 9.14 -3.74 -2.88
N ASP A 53 8.40 -4.73 -3.37
CA ASP A 53 7.71 -4.70 -4.66
C ASP A 53 6.21 -4.42 -4.47
N PHE A 54 5.86 -3.14 -4.32
CA PHE A 54 4.49 -2.70 -4.07
C PHE A 54 3.88 -2.00 -5.27
N HIS A 55 2.74 -2.52 -5.73
CA HIS A 55 1.92 -1.89 -6.75
C HIS A 55 0.79 -1.10 -6.10
N LEU A 56 0.89 0.23 -6.15
CA LEU A 56 -0.13 1.13 -5.65
C LEU A 56 -1.10 1.46 -6.79
N LEU A 57 -2.38 1.12 -6.61
CA LEU A 57 -3.41 1.31 -7.62
C LEU A 57 -4.53 2.23 -7.10
N ASN A 58 -5.01 3.10 -7.98
CA ASN A 58 -6.24 3.83 -7.75
C ASN A 58 -7.33 3.31 -8.70
N ALA A 59 -8.33 2.61 -8.15
CA ALA A 59 -9.42 2.04 -8.95
C ALA A 59 -10.28 3.10 -9.67
N ALA A 60 -10.34 4.33 -9.16
CA ALA A 60 -11.09 5.40 -9.83
C ALA A 60 -10.34 5.96 -11.06
N LEU A 61 -9.03 5.67 -11.20
CA LEU A 61 -8.23 6.07 -12.36
C LEU A 61 -8.16 4.99 -13.46
N HIS A 62 -8.70 3.80 -13.20
CA HIS A 62 -8.71 2.67 -14.12
C HIS A 62 -10.13 2.09 -14.26
N PRO A 63 -11.01 2.75 -15.03
CA PRO A 63 -12.37 2.28 -15.30
C PRO A 63 -12.42 1.02 -16.19
#